data_AF-M5RH12-F1
#
_entry.id   AF-M5RH12-F1
#
_cell.length_a   1.000
_cell.length_b   1.000
_cell.length_c   1.000
_cell.angle_alpha   90.00
_cell.angle_beta   90.00
_cell.angle_gamma   90.00
#
_symmetry.space_group_name_H-M   'P 1'
#
loop_
_entity.id
_entity.type
_entity.pdbx_description
1 polymer ?
#
loop_
_entity_poly.entity_id
_entity_poly.type
_entity_poly.pdbx_seq_one_letter_code
_entity_poly.pdbx_strand_id
1 'polypeptide(L)' 'MYSQSSNVSLSSDAIQDLNRVAEAIESLEIQLSVLSVQMHYDKSRFSPRAMELTRELGEIHRLLENTLTFGS' A
#
# COMPACT_ATOMS: atom_id res chain seq x y z
N MET A 1 38.90 -6.39 4.90
CA MET A 1 38.61 -7.84 4.93
C MET A 1 37.24 -8.05 5.55
N TYR A 2 36.40 -8.84 4.88
CA TYR A 2 35.03 -9.29 5.21
C TYR A 2 33.91 -8.24 5.31
N SER A 3 33.27 -8.03 4.16
CA SER A 3 31.88 -7.57 4.04
C SER A 3 30.96 -8.54 4.80
N GLN A 4 30.42 -8.13 5.94
CA GLN A 4 29.22 -8.74 6.51
C GLN A 4 28.00 -7.99 5.98
N SER A 5 27.67 -8.26 4.72
CA SER A 5 26.31 -8.04 4.24
C SER A 5 25.45 -9.09 4.91
N SER A 6 24.94 -8.79 6.10
CA SER A 6 23.95 -9.61 6.77
C SER A 6 22.71 -9.62 5.88
N ASN A 7 22.60 -10.64 5.01
CA ASN A 7 21.35 -10.98 4.34
C ASN A 7 20.37 -11.43 5.42
N VAL A 8 19.70 -10.47 6.04
CA VAL A 8 18.53 -10.72 6.88
C VAL A 8 17.42 -11.18 5.92
N SER A 9 17.41 -12.47 5.63
CA SER A 9 16.30 -13.09 4.90
C SER A 9 15.08 -13.01 5.80
N LEU A 10 14.00 -12.42 5.29
CA LEU A 10 12.73 -12.30 6.01
C LEU A 10 12.23 -13.70 6.40
N SER A 11 11.70 -13.87 7.61
CA SER A 11 11.06 -15.12 7.98
C SER A 11 9.81 -15.34 7.12
N SER A 12 9.45 -16.61 6.86
CA SER A 12 8.21 -16.92 6.13
C SER A 12 6.97 -16.30 6.78
N ASP A 13 6.96 -16.18 8.11
CA ASP A 13 5.87 -15.55 8.86
C ASP A 13 5.80 -14.05 8.57
N ALA A 14 6.95 -13.36 8.51
CA ALA A 14 7.01 -11.95 8.17
C ALA A 14 6.52 -11.70 6.72
N ILE A 15 6.86 -12.58 5.78
CA ILE A 15 6.35 -12.51 4.40
C ILE A 15 4.83 -12.72 4.37
N GLN A 16 4.30 -13.68 5.14
CA GLN A 16 2.85 -13.89 5.24
C GLN A 16 2.12 -12.69 5.84
N ASP A 17 2.67 -12.08 6.89
CA ASP A 17 2.09 -10.89 7.49
C ASP A 17 2.12 -9.70 6.52
N LEU A 18 3.21 -9.52 5.77
CA LEU A 18 3.29 -8.49 4.73
C LEU A 18 2.27 -8.72 3.61
N ASN A 19 2.03 -9.97 3.20
CA ASN A 19 0.98 -10.29 2.22
C ASN A 19 -0.42 -9.94 2.74
N ARG A 20 -0.73 -10.26 4.01
CA ARG A 20 -2.01 -9.86 4.63
C ARG A 20 -2.19 -8.35 4.68
N VAL A 21 -1.11 -7.62 4.95
CA VAL A 21 -1.12 -6.15 4.92
C VAL A 21 -1.36 -5.64 3.50
N ALA A 22 -0.76 -6.26 2.48
CA ALA A 22 -0.99 -5.90 1.08
C ALA A 22 -2.47 -6.07 0.69
N GLU A 23 -3.06 -7.22 1.00
CA GLU A 23 -4.49 -7.48 0.75
C GLU A 23 -5.40 -6.46 1.45
N ALA A 24 -5.08 -6.10 2.70
CA ALA A 24 -5.86 -5.11 3.45
C ALA A 24 -5.73 -3.70 2.83
N ILE A 25 -4.54 -3.33 2.37
CA ILE A 25 -4.28 -2.06 1.69
C ILE A 25 -5.01 -2.00 0.35
N GLU A 26 -4.97 -3.06 -0.45
CA GLU A 26 -5.71 -3.16 -1.71
C GLU A 26 -7.22 -2.95 -1.48
N SER A 27 -7.78 -3.62 -0.47
CA SER A 27 -9.19 -3.46 -0.12
C SER A 27 -9.54 -2.02 0.25
N LEU A 28 -8.69 -1.35 1.04
CA LEU A 28 -8.87 0.06 1.40
C LEU A 28 -8.74 0.97 0.18
N GLU A 29 -7.83 0.68 -0.75
CA GLU A 29 -7.61 1.45 -1.97
C GLU A 29 -8.87 1.46 -2.86
N ILE A 30 -9.49 0.30 -3.03
CA ILE A 30 -10.75 0.16 -3.76
C ILE A 30 -11.87 0.97 -3.09
N GLN A 31 -12.02 0.84 -1.77
CA GLN A 31 -13.05 1.55 -1.01
C GLN A 31 -12.88 3.08 -1.08
N LEU A 32 -11.64 3.56 -0.91
CA LEU A 32 -11.30 4.98 -1.01
C LEU A 32 -11.51 5.52 -2.42
N SER A 33 -11.17 4.75 -3.45
CA SER A 33 -11.41 5.12 -4.84
C SER A 33 -12.89 5.33 -5.12
N VAL A 34 -13.75 4.40 -4.69
CA VAL A 34 -15.21 4.52 -4.83
C VAL A 34 -15.73 5.75 -4.09
N LEU A 35 -15.33 5.92 -2.83
CA LEU A 35 -15.77 7.04 -2.01
C LEU A 35 -15.32 8.39 -2.59
N SER A 36 -14.07 8.48 -3.07
CA SER A 36 -13.49 9.66 -3.68
C SER A 36 -14.27 10.10 -4.93
N VAL A 37 -14.64 9.14 -5.78
CA VAL A 37 -15.47 9.39 -6.97
C VAL A 37 -16.87 9.86 -6.58
N GLN A 38 -17.51 9.21 -5.60
CA GLN A 38 -18.82 9.63 -5.09
C GLN A 38 -18.78 11.07 -4.57
N MET A 39 -17.79 11.39 -3.73
CA MET A 39 -17.60 12.73 -3.17
C MET A 39 -17.35 13.78 -4.26
N HIS A 40 -16.68 13.41 -5.36
CA HIS A 40 -16.49 14.30 -6.50
C HIS A 40 -17.82 14.63 -7.20
N TYR A 41 -18.65 13.62 -7.48
CA TYR A 41 -19.97 13.82 -8.08
C TYR A 41 -20.93 14.59 -7.18
N ASP A 42 -20.87 14.35 -5.87
CA ASP A 42 -21.67 15.07 -4.87
C ASP A 42 -21.17 16.50 -4.63
N LYS A 43 -20.10 16.93 -5.31
CA LYS A 43 -19.43 18.24 -5.14
C LYS A 43 -19.07 18.50 -3.68
N SER A 44 -18.69 17.45 -2.96
CA SER A 44 -18.27 17.55 -1.58
C SER A 44 -17.01 18.41 -1.48
N ARG A 45 -16.97 19.30 -0.49
CA ARG A 45 -15.77 20.12 -0.17
C ARG A 45 -14.52 19.28 0.14
N PHE A 46 -14.72 18.01 0.48
CA PHE A 46 -13.66 17.09 0.84
C PHE A 46 -13.15 16.28 -0.36
N SER A 47 -13.77 16.40 -1.54
CA SER A 47 -13.37 15.66 -2.76
C SER A 47 -11.87 15.80 -3.09
N PRO A 48 -11.25 16.99 -3.06
CA PRO A 48 -9.82 17.11 -3.34
C PRO A 48 -8.96 16.29 -2.36
N ARG A 49 -9.31 16.34 -1.08
CA ARG A 49 -8.58 15.59 -0.04
C ARG A 49 -8.77 14.08 -0.19
N ALA A 50 -9.96 13.63 -0.58
CA ALA A 50 -10.22 12.21 -0.83
C ALA A 50 -9.40 11.68 -2.03
N MET A 51 -9.25 12.48 -3.10
CA MET A 51 -8.40 12.14 -4.24
C MET A 51 -6.92 12.08 -3.86
N GLU A 52 -6.43 13.02 -3.04
CA GLU A 52 -5.06 12.98 -2.52
C GLU A 52 -4.80 11.72 -1.70
N LEU A 53 -5.68 11.39 -0.75
CA LEU A 53 -5.54 10.20 0.09
C LEU A 53 -5.57 8.91 -0.72
N THR A 54 -6.42 8.84 -1.75
CA THR A 54 -6.45 7.68 -2.67
C THR A 54 -5.10 7.52 -3.38
N ARG A 55 -4.50 8.62 -3.82
CA ARG A 55 -3.18 8.60 -4.47
C ARG A 55 -2.06 8.22 -3.50
N GLU A 56 -2.07 8.76 -2.28
CA GLU A 56 -1.09 8.40 -1.24
C GLU A 56 -1.16 6.90 -0.91
N LEU A 57 -2.38 6.34 -0.82
CA LEU A 57 -2.58 4.93 -0.53
C LEU A 57 -2.06 4.03 -1.67
N GLY A 58 -2.32 4.39 -2.93
CA GLY A 58 -1.78 3.64 -4.08
C GLY A 58 -0.25 3.63 -4.12
N GLU A 59 0.43 4.70 -3.72
CA GLU A 59 1.89 4.70 -3.60
C GLU A 59 2.40 3.77 -2.49
N ILE A 60 1.71 3.73 -1.34
CA ILE A 60 2.06 2.81 -0.25
C ILE A 60 1.89 1.36 -0.72
N HIS A 61 0.78 1.05 -1.38
CA HIS A 61 0.52 -0.27 -1.93
C HIS A 61 1.62 -0.70 -2.90
N ARG A 62 1.96 0.18 -3.86
CA ARG A 62 3.05 -0.06 -4.82
C ARG A 62 4.40 -0.30 -4.15
N LEU A 63 4.73 0.46 -3.10
CA LEU A 63 5.98 0.26 -2.34
C LEU A 63 6.01 -1.08 -1.62
N LEU A 64 4.87 -1.50 -1.06
CA LEU A 64 4.72 -2.79 -0.40
C LEU A 64 4.86 -3.96 -1.39
N GLU A 65 4.21 -3.91 -2.55
CA GLU A 65 4.36 -4.92 -3.61
C GLU A 65 5.82 -5.04 -4.07
N ASN A 66 6.53 -3.92 -4.26
CA ASN A 66 7.94 -3.94 -4.62
C ASN A 66 8.79 -4.59 -3.52
N THR A 67 8.47 -4.34 -2.26
CA THR A 67 9.17 -4.94 -1.12
C THR A 67 8.91 -6.44 -1.04
N LEU A 68 7.68 -6.89 -1.28
CA LEU A 68 7.32 -8.30 -1.34
C LEU A 68 7.97 -9.03 -2.53
N THR A 69 8.10 -8.34 -3.68
CA THR A 69 8.63 -8.95 -4.92
C THR A 69 10.16 -9.04 -4.92
N PHE A 70 10.85 -8.02 -4.40
CA PHE A 70 12.31 -7.92 -4.48
C PHE A 70 13.02 -8.08 -3.13
N GLY A 71 12.28 -8.07 -2.02
CA GLY A 71 12.81 -8.26 -0.66
C GLY A 71 12.72 -9.69 -0.13
N SER A 72 12.05 -10.59 -0.84
CA SER A 72 11.95 -12.03 -0.55
C SER A 72 13.02 -12.86 -1.27
#